data_AF-A0A6M3JIQ9-F1
#
_entry.id   AF-A0A6M3JIQ9-F1
#
_cell.length_a   1.000
_cell.length_b   1.000
_cell.length_c   1.000
_cell.angle_alpha   90.00
_cell.angle_beta   90.00
_cell.angle_gamma   90.00
#
_symmetry.space_group_name_H-M   'P 1'
#
loop_
_entity.id
_entity.type
_entity.pdbx_description
1 polymer ?
#
loop_
_entity_poly.entity_id
_entity_poly.type
_entity_poly.pdbx_seq_one_letter_code
_entity_poly.pdbx_strand_id
1 'polypeptide(L)'
;MMTSKQEAVFKNLMDYVDRHNLQVQFYFGCAEPGYDDVPVLAADWNRPYRSCAWDYTQEEGNQQLTNRGKERYRLYKLGKFINNFFGSDVSTEWDDEWTCCGECGKAVRTNPDCYAWEPSFVVTNDGVVCAECTDEDCLEEYTNVTNRAIPSWLRDMANKAGFVCALDDPYFTKSCKRFETGLHLGQNDTPQKALKELYALYEGKDFFVSKYDYLFAITGKGQFDISWIVLIREKEENI
;
A
#
# COMPACT_ATOMS: atom_id res chain seq x y z
N MET A 1 16.98 -2.19 19.04
CA MET A 1 16.44 -2.85 20.26
C MET A 1 16.41 -1.79 21.36
N MET A 2 15.22 -1.52 21.93
CA MET A 2 15.06 -0.44 22.93
C MET A 2 15.87 -0.73 24.19
N THR A 3 16.38 0.33 24.81
CA THR A 3 16.98 0.26 26.16
C THR A 3 15.87 0.05 27.20
N SER A 4 16.20 -0.51 28.37
CA SER A 4 15.25 -0.67 29.49
C SER A 4 14.62 0.65 29.94
N LYS A 5 15.35 1.77 29.80
CA LYS A 5 14.83 3.12 30.03
C LYS A 5 13.76 3.49 28.99
N GLN A 6 14.01 3.19 27.71
CA GLN A 6 13.05 3.44 26.64
C GLN A 6 11.80 2.59 26.79
N GLU A 7 11.93 1.31 27.17
CA GLU A 7 10.77 0.45 27.45
C GLU A 7 9.90 1.00 28.57
N ALA A 8 10.50 1.47 29.67
CA ALA A 8 9.77 2.08 30.77
C ALA A 8 9.06 3.39 30.36
N VAL A 9 9.72 4.22 29.55
CA VAL A 9 9.11 5.46 29.02
C VAL A 9 8.02 5.15 28.01
N PHE A 10 8.20 4.14 27.16
CA PHE A 10 7.21 3.68 26.19
C PHE A 10 5.97 3.14 26.89
N LYS A 11 6.13 2.38 27.97
CA LYS A 11 5.00 1.97 28.81
C LYS A 11 4.22 3.16 29.36
N ASN A 12 4.91 4.15 29.95
CA ASN A 12 4.26 5.37 30.45
C ASN A 12 3.60 6.18 29.34
N LEU A 13 4.13 6.13 28.12
CA LEU A 13 3.57 6.77 26.93
C LEU A 13 2.22 6.11 26.56
N MET A 14 2.18 4.78 26.49
CA MET A 14 0.94 4.04 26.20
C MET A 14 -0.10 4.23 27.31
N ASP A 15 0.32 4.22 28.58
CA ASP A 15 -0.57 4.53 29.71
C ASP A 15 -1.17 5.96 29.60
N TYR A 16 -0.40 6.92 29.07
CA TYR A 16 -0.89 8.29 28.81
C TYR A 16 -1.88 8.33 27.65
N VAL A 17 -1.60 7.61 26.56
CA VAL A 17 -2.52 7.48 25.40
C VAL A 17 -3.86 6.92 25.86
N ASP A 18 -3.85 5.82 26.62
CA ASP A 18 -5.06 5.16 27.13
C ASP A 18 -5.84 6.06 28.09
N ARG A 19 -5.16 6.68 29.05
CA ARG A 19 -5.79 7.58 30.03
C ARG A 19 -6.49 8.76 29.38
N HIS A 20 -5.98 9.23 28.24
CA HIS A 20 -6.53 10.36 27.53
C HIS A 20 -7.38 9.98 26.32
N ASN A 21 -7.60 8.67 26.08
CA ASN A 21 -8.36 8.13 24.96
C ASN A 21 -7.92 8.77 23.62
N LEU A 22 -6.61 8.85 23.40
CA LEU A 22 -6.04 9.41 22.19
C LEU A 22 -6.06 8.36 21.07
N GLN A 23 -6.46 8.77 19.86
CA GLN A 23 -6.41 7.91 18.69
C GLN A 23 -4.96 7.79 18.20
N VAL A 24 -4.25 6.79 18.70
CA VAL A 24 -2.89 6.44 18.25
C VAL A 24 -2.87 4.97 17.89
N GLN A 25 -2.42 4.66 16.68
CA GLN A 25 -2.16 3.31 16.23
C GLN A 25 -0.71 2.95 16.51
N PHE A 26 -0.46 1.73 16.94
CA PHE A 26 0.88 1.22 17.23
C PHE A 26 1.17 -0.01 16.40
N TYR A 27 2.34 -0.01 15.77
CA TYR A 27 2.86 -1.13 15.00
C TYR A 27 4.24 -1.53 15.53
N PHE A 28 4.50 -2.83 15.59
CA PHE A 28 5.71 -3.38 16.22
C PHE A 28 7.01 -3.11 15.43
N GLY A 29 6.88 -2.81 14.13
CA GLY A 29 7.97 -2.58 13.20
C GLY A 29 7.45 -1.95 11.92
N CYS A 30 8.34 -1.81 10.94
CA CYS A 30 8.04 -1.24 9.62
C CYS A 30 8.49 -2.21 8.53
N ALA A 31 7.60 -2.53 7.60
CA ALA A 31 7.89 -3.37 6.43
C ALA A 31 7.98 -2.54 5.13
N GLU A 32 7.88 -1.21 5.21
CA GLU A 32 7.98 -0.32 4.06
C GLU A 32 9.45 -0.18 3.61
N PRO A 33 9.79 -0.49 2.34
CA PRO A 33 11.13 -0.33 1.81
C PRO A 33 11.65 1.11 1.94
N GLY A 34 12.89 1.26 2.41
CA GLY A 34 13.53 2.56 2.60
C GLY A 34 13.29 3.19 3.98
N TYR A 35 12.51 2.53 4.85
CA TYR A 35 12.32 2.89 6.25
C TYR A 35 13.09 1.94 7.16
N ASP A 36 13.46 2.42 8.35
CA ASP A 36 14.05 1.57 9.38
C ASP A 36 12.98 0.67 10.01
N ASP A 37 13.30 -0.59 10.28
CA ASP A 37 12.41 -1.53 10.99
C ASP A 37 12.42 -1.22 12.50
N VAL A 38 11.74 -0.13 12.85
CA VAL A 38 11.51 0.34 14.22
C VAL A 38 10.02 0.43 14.50
N PRO A 39 9.59 0.42 15.77
CA PRO A 39 8.18 0.59 16.09
C PRO A 39 7.63 1.90 15.50
N VAL A 40 6.40 1.84 15.00
CA VAL A 40 5.74 2.96 14.34
C VAL A 40 4.51 3.36 15.16
N LEU A 41 4.39 4.64 15.46
CA LEU A 41 3.19 5.25 16.03
C LEU A 41 2.53 6.10 14.95
N ALA A 42 1.28 5.82 14.63
CA ALA A 42 0.51 6.58 13.65
C ALA A 42 -0.68 7.32 14.28
N ALA A 43 -0.85 8.61 13.95
CA ALA A 43 -1.96 9.45 14.42
C ALA A 43 -2.09 10.74 13.60
N ASP A 44 -3.17 11.49 13.80
CA ASP A 44 -3.25 12.89 13.35
C ASP A 44 -2.33 13.79 14.21
N TRP A 45 -1.07 13.92 13.78
CA TRP A 45 -0.07 14.78 14.43
C TRP A 45 -0.27 16.27 14.17
N ASN A 46 -1.29 16.67 13.41
CA ASN A 46 -1.48 18.06 13.05
C ASN A 46 -1.75 18.93 14.28
N ARG A 47 -1.17 20.12 14.26
CA ARG A 47 -1.51 21.14 15.25
C ARG A 47 -2.95 21.62 15.01
N PRO A 48 -3.74 21.86 16.07
CA PRO A 48 -5.03 22.53 15.92
C PRO A 48 -4.88 23.88 15.21
N TYR A 49 -5.78 24.15 14.26
CA TYR A 49 -5.72 25.34 13.43
C TYR A 49 -6.68 26.41 13.96
N ARG A 50 -6.15 27.61 14.24
CA ARG A 50 -6.93 28.68 14.90
C ARG A 50 -8.16 29.16 14.11
N SER A 51 -8.20 29.01 12.80
CA SER A 51 -9.38 29.39 12.01
C SER A 51 -10.33 28.22 11.74
N CYS A 52 -9.99 27.02 12.21
CA CYS A 52 -10.84 25.85 12.09
C CYS A 52 -11.88 25.86 13.22
N ALA A 53 -13.14 26.10 12.87
CA ALA A 53 -14.27 26.08 13.81
C ALA A 53 -14.43 24.71 14.53
N TRP A 54 -13.88 23.64 13.94
CA TRP A 54 -13.84 22.32 14.56
C TRP A 54 -12.82 22.22 15.70
N ASP A 55 -11.77 23.04 15.68
CA ASP A 55 -10.72 23.06 16.70
C ASP A 55 -10.98 24.13 17.77
N TYR A 56 -11.67 25.21 17.42
CA TYR A 56 -11.94 26.33 18.31
C TYR A 56 -13.38 26.81 18.26
N THR A 57 -13.97 27.07 19.42
CA THR A 57 -15.20 27.84 19.57
C THR A 57 -14.89 29.29 19.95
N GLN A 58 -15.77 30.22 19.57
CA GLN A 58 -15.78 31.58 20.11
C GLN A 58 -16.94 31.71 21.08
N GLU A 59 -16.64 31.94 22.36
CA GLU A 59 -17.63 32.26 23.38
C GLU A 59 -17.22 33.57 24.05
N GLU A 60 -18.12 34.56 24.02
CA GLU A 60 -17.94 35.86 24.70
C GLU A 60 -16.65 36.61 24.31
N GLY A 61 -16.22 36.48 23.05
CA GLY A 61 -15.00 37.11 22.54
C GLY A 61 -13.70 36.37 22.90
N ASN A 62 -13.78 35.25 23.63
CA ASN A 62 -12.64 34.39 23.94
C ASN A 62 -12.64 33.14 23.05
N GLN A 63 -11.48 32.85 22.48
CA GLN A 63 -11.27 31.67 21.66
C GLN A 63 -10.87 30.48 22.55
N GLN A 64 -11.68 29.42 22.59
CA GLN A 64 -11.41 28.21 23.37
C GLN A 64 -11.27 26.99 22.47
N LEU A 65 -10.44 26.01 22.86
CA LEU A 65 -10.34 24.75 22.13
C LEU A 65 -11.59 23.89 22.37
N THR A 66 -12.13 23.33 21.29
CA THR A 66 -13.13 22.26 21.37
C THR A 66 -12.53 20.98 21.96
N ASN A 67 -13.33 19.96 22.25
CA ASN A 67 -12.78 18.66 22.67
C ASN A 67 -11.85 18.06 21.61
N ARG A 68 -12.24 18.14 20.34
CA ARG A 68 -11.40 17.73 19.20
C ARG A 68 -10.11 18.55 19.13
N GLY A 69 -10.19 19.86 19.29
CA GLY A 69 -9.01 20.74 19.32
C GLY A 69 -8.07 20.43 20.49
N LYS A 70 -8.61 20.09 21.68
CA LYS A 70 -7.82 19.65 22.84
C LYS A 70 -7.12 18.31 22.57
N GLU A 71 -7.80 17.36 21.94
CA GLU A 71 -7.25 16.07 21.53
C GLU A 71 -6.10 16.24 20.54
N ARG A 72 -6.32 16.93 19.42
CA ARG A 72 -5.27 17.23 18.43
C ARG A 72 -4.09 17.97 19.04
N TYR A 73 -4.33 18.88 19.99
CA TYR A 73 -3.24 19.55 20.70
C TYR A 73 -2.41 18.60 21.55
N ARG A 74 -3.04 17.60 22.18
CA ARG A 74 -2.34 16.55 22.94
C ARG A 74 -1.54 15.67 21.99
N LEU A 75 -2.12 15.21 20.87
CA LEU A 75 -1.43 14.43 19.84
C LEU A 75 -0.22 15.18 19.27
N TYR A 76 -0.38 16.44 18.89
CA TYR A 76 0.73 17.30 18.45
C TYR A 76 1.87 17.40 19.47
N LYS A 77 1.53 17.58 20.76
CA LYS A 77 2.54 17.60 21.84
C LYS A 77 3.20 16.23 22.02
N LEU A 78 2.43 15.16 21.90
CA LEU A 78 2.88 13.79 22.02
C LEU A 78 3.88 13.45 20.91
N GLY A 79 3.56 13.72 19.65
CA GLY A 79 4.47 13.52 18.51
C GLY A 79 5.78 14.29 18.68
N LYS A 80 5.72 15.55 19.12
CA LYS A 80 6.93 16.32 19.47
C LYS A 80 7.76 15.68 20.59
N PHE A 81 7.11 15.16 21.62
CA PHE A 81 7.80 14.46 22.70
C PHE A 81 8.47 13.19 22.19
N ILE A 82 7.76 12.39 21.39
CA ILE A 82 8.28 11.13 20.82
C ILE A 82 9.54 11.42 19.99
N ASN A 83 9.45 12.34 19.04
CA ASN A 83 10.57 12.69 18.16
C ASN A 83 11.79 13.22 18.92
N ASN A 84 11.57 13.99 20.00
CA ASN A 84 12.67 14.52 20.81
C ASN A 84 13.29 13.47 21.74
N PHE A 85 12.51 12.51 22.23
CA PHE A 85 12.97 11.56 23.25
C PHE A 85 13.49 10.25 22.67
N PHE A 86 12.77 9.68 21.69
CA PHE A 86 13.12 8.42 21.05
C PHE A 86 13.96 8.63 19.80
N GLY A 87 13.93 9.81 19.17
CA GLY A 87 14.72 10.08 17.97
C GLY A 87 14.39 9.07 16.87
N SER A 88 15.41 8.34 16.40
CA SER A 88 15.26 7.30 15.37
C SER A 88 14.81 5.93 15.89
N ASP A 89 14.64 5.76 17.21
CA ASP A 89 14.24 4.46 17.79
C ASP A 89 12.73 4.17 17.66
N VAL A 90 11.92 5.16 17.27
CA VAL A 90 10.47 5.07 17.03
C VAL A 90 10.13 6.01 15.87
N SER A 91 9.34 5.57 14.89
CA SER A 91 8.83 6.47 13.84
C SER A 91 7.46 7.05 14.21
N THR A 92 7.21 8.30 13.82
CA THR A 92 5.90 8.95 13.93
C THR A 92 5.33 9.20 12.53
N GLU A 93 4.22 8.55 12.22
CA GLU A 93 3.65 8.49 10.88
C GLU A 93 2.18 8.94 10.85
N TRP A 94 1.64 9.27 9.68
CA TRP A 94 0.23 9.70 9.57
C TRP A 94 -0.72 8.49 9.53
N ASP A 95 -1.76 8.49 10.35
CA ASP A 95 -2.71 7.37 10.46
C ASP A 95 -3.58 7.14 9.22
N ASP A 96 -3.65 8.11 8.32
CA ASP A 96 -4.32 8.00 7.02
C ASP A 96 -3.37 7.62 5.86
N GLU A 97 -2.07 7.50 6.12
CA GLU A 97 -1.05 7.10 5.13
C GLU A 97 -0.46 5.71 5.40
N TRP A 98 -0.81 5.08 6.52
CA TRP A 98 -0.22 3.83 6.98
C TRP A 98 -1.29 2.86 7.49
N THR A 99 -1.00 1.57 7.37
CA THR A 99 -1.81 0.47 7.91
C THR A 99 -0.91 -0.66 8.39
N CYS A 100 -1.46 -1.73 8.95
CA CYS A 100 -0.70 -2.92 9.34
C CYS A 100 -0.84 -4.06 8.34
N CYS A 101 0.24 -4.83 8.21
CA CYS A 101 0.21 -6.18 7.66
C CYS A 101 -0.56 -7.11 8.61
N GLY A 102 -1.54 -7.86 8.08
CA GLY A 102 -2.34 -8.83 8.84
C GLY A 102 -1.52 -10.00 9.39
N GLU A 103 -0.42 -10.36 8.72
CA GLU A 103 0.43 -11.51 9.09
C GLU A 103 1.46 -11.17 10.18
N CYS A 104 2.27 -10.12 9.96
CA CYS A 104 3.37 -9.79 10.87
C CYS A 104 3.09 -8.60 11.79
N GLY A 105 1.99 -7.86 11.59
CA GLY A 105 1.63 -6.68 12.37
C GLY A 105 2.55 -5.46 12.18
N LYS A 106 3.51 -5.52 11.24
CA LYS A 106 4.36 -4.38 10.88
C LYS A 106 3.57 -3.36 10.04
N ALA A 107 3.98 -2.10 10.14
CA ALA A 107 3.42 -1.01 9.36
C ALA A 107 3.81 -1.14 7.88
N VAL A 108 2.86 -0.83 6.99
CA VAL A 108 3.09 -0.60 5.54
C VAL A 108 2.40 0.70 5.13
N ARG A 109 2.99 1.39 4.16
CA ARG A 109 2.46 2.68 3.70
C ARG A 109 1.37 2.46 2.68
N THR A 110 0.21 3.10 2.82
CA THR A 110 -0.93 2.97 1.89
C THR A 110 -0.98 4.07 0.84
N ASN A 111 -0.28 5.19 1.07
CA ASN A 111 -0.32 6.35 0.19
C ASN A 111 1.04 6.59 -0.48
N PRO A 112 1.05 6.94 -1.78
CA PRO A 112 2.29 7.22 -2.50
C PRO A 112 3.04 8.42 -1.89
N ASP A 113 4.36 8.28 -1.76
CA ASP A 113 5.26 9.38 -1.37
C ASP A 113 5.90 10.08 -2.59
N CYS A 114 5.88 9.43 -3.75
CA CYS A 114 6.42 9.95 -5.00
C CYS A 114 5.77 9.29 -6.23
N TYR A 115 6.09 9.80 -7.43
CA TYR A 115 5.55 9.27 -8.69
C TYR A 115 6.06 7.86 -9.05
N ALA A 116 7.21 7.45 -8.51
CA ALA A 116 7.78 6.12 -8.74
C ALA A 116 7.34 5.08 -7.68
N TRP A 117 6.56 5.51 -6.69
CA TRP A 117 6.14 4.69 -5.57
C TRP A 117 5.21 3.56 -6.02
N GLU A 118 5.33 2.43 -5.33
CA GLU A 118 4.46 1.28 -5.48
C GLU A 118 4.22 0.67 -4.12
N PRO A 119 3.00 0.17 -3.83
CA PRO A 119 2.74 -0.47 -2.56
C PRO A 119 3.71 -1.63 -2.35
N SER A 120 4.31 -1.67 -1.16
CA SER A 120 5.12 -2.78 -0.65
C SER A 120 4.28 -3.90 -0.05
N PHE A 121 3.02 -3.99 -0.45
CA PHE A 121 2.03 -4.93 0.07
C PHE A 121 1.03 -5.30 -1.03
N VAL A 122 0.28 -6.36 -0.78
CA VAL A 122 -0.89 -6.77 -1.56
C VAL A 122 -2.15 -6.71 -0.72
N VAL A 123 -3.30 -6.57 -1.40
CA VAL A 123 -4.62 -6.60 -0.76
C VAL A 123 -5.26 -7.94 -1.10
N THR A 124 -5.40 -8.77 -0.08
CA THR A 124 -6.07 -10.06 -0.13
C THR A 124 -7.50 -9.94 0.38
N ASN A 125 -8.28 -11.02 0.36
CA ASN A 125 -9.59 -11.08 0.97
C ASN A 125 -9.51 -11.02 2.51
N ASP A 126 -8.39 -11.46 3.07
CA ASP A 126 -8.13 -11.47 4.52
C ASP A 126 -7.51 -10.16 5.02
N GLY A 127 -7.06 -9.29 4.11
CA GLY A 127 -6.57 -7.95 4.42
C GLY A 127 -5.27 -7.60 3.71
N VAL A 128 -4.49 -6.72 4.33
CA VAL A 128 -3.21 -6.25 3.78
C VAL A 128 -2.08 -7.20 4.17
N VAL A 129 -1.30 -7.65 3.20
CA VAL A 129 -0.12 -8.52 3.41
C VAL A 129 1.12 -7.85 2.84
N CYS A 130 2.14 -7.60 3.66
CA CYS A 130 3.38 -6.96 3.21
C CYS A 130 4.20 -7.87 2.28
N ALA A 131 5.12 -7.28 1.52
CA ALA A 131 5.98 -7.99 0.57
C ALA A 131 6.80 -9.12 1.21
N GLU A 132 7.22 -8.95 2.46
CA GLU A 132 7.97 -9.98 3.21
C GLU A 132 7.10 -11.20 3.59
N CYS A 133 5.79 -10.99 3.78
CA CYS A 133 4.84 -12.03 4.15
C CYS A 133 4.07 -12.59 2.96
N THR A 134 4.24 -12.03 1.77
CA THR A 134 3.54 -12.49 0.56
C THR A 134 4.12 -13.82 0.08
N ASP A 135 3.25 -14.73 -0.34
CA ASP A 135 3.58 -16.04 -0.90
C ASP A 135 2.86 -16.27 -2.23
N GLU A 136 3.07 -17.45 -2.83
CA GLU A 136 2.50 -17.79 -4.14
C GLU A 136 0.97 -17.85 -4.12
N ASP A 137 0.36 -18.21 -2.99
CA ASP A 137 -1.10 -18.31 -2.85
C ASP A 137 -1.78 -16.95 -3.04
N CYS A 138 -1.08 -15.86 -2.70
CA CYS A 138 -1.56 -14.50 -2.95
C CYS A 138 -1.81 -14.19 -4.44
N LEU A 139 -1.14 -14.89 -5.37
CA LEU A 139 -1.34 -14.69 -6.81
C LEU A 139 -2.73 -15.12 -7.28
N GLU A 140 -3.33 -16.11 -6.63
CA GLU A 140 -4.64 -16.63 -7.02
C GLU A 140 -5.74 -15.57 -6.86
N GLU A 141 -5.60 -14.65 -5.90
CA GLU A 141 -6.52 -13.51 -5.73
C GLU A 141 -6.45 -12.45 -6.83
N TYR A 142 -5.36 -12.44 -7.59
CA TYR A 142 -5.16 -11.55 -8.74
C TYR A 142 -5.42 -12.29 -10.06
N THR A 143 -5.53 -13.61 -10.01
CA THR A 143 -5.67 -14.48 -11.18
C THR A 143 -7.09 -14.40 -11.73
N ASN A 144 -7.20 -14.16 -13.03
CA ASN A 144 -8.45 -13.96 -13.75
C ASN A 144 -9.30 -12.76 -13.27
N VAL A 145 -8.68 -11.77 -12.63
CA VAL A 145 -9.34 -10.57 -12.10
C VAL A 145 -8.97 -9.32 -12.91
N THR A 146 -9.98 -8.67 -13.51
CA THR A 146 -9.75 -7.55 -14.46
C THR A 146 -9.56 -6.16 -13.85
N ASN A 147 -9.76 -6.01 -12.55
CA ASN A 147 -9.63 -4.75 -11.83
C ASN A 147 -8.50 -4.79 -10.78
N ARG A 148 -7.60 -5.77 -10.88
CA ARG A 148 -6.42 -5.90 -10.01
C ARG A 148 -5.19 -6.13 -10.87
N ALA A 149 -4.06 -5.60 -10.42
CA ALA A 149 -2.75 -5.88 -10.99
C ALA A 149 -1.77 -6.13 -9.86
N ILE A 150 -0.88 -7.10 -10.02
CA ILE A 150 0.20 -7.34 -9.07
C ILE A 150 1.25 -6.23 -9.21
N PRO A 151 1.88 -5.83 -8.09
CA PRO A 151 3.04 -4.97 -8.14
C PRO A 151 4.21 -5.58 -8.94
N SER A 152 5.07 -4.73 -9.45
CA SER A 152 6.24 -5.11 -10.26
C SER A 152 7.20 -6.04 -9.53
N TRP A 153 7.32 -5.90 -8.20
CA TRP A 153 8.16 -6.75 -7.35
C TRP A 153 7.61 -8.18 -7.16
N LEU A 154 6.33 -8.44 -7.45
CA LEU A 154 5.74 -9.79 -7.46
C LEU A 154 5.93 -10.55 -8.77
N ARG A 155 6.47 -9.91 -9.81
CA ARG A 155 6.61 -10.55 -11.13
C ARG A 155 7.51 -11.79 -11.09
N ASP A 156 8.57 -11.77 -10.30
CA ASP A 156 9.46 -12.92 -10.18
C ASP A 156 8.76 -14.11 -9.52
N MET A 157 7.86 -13.85 -8.58
CA MET A 157 7.01 -14.88 -7.97
C MET A 157 6.01 -15.43 -8.98
N ALA A 158 5.33 -14.56 -9.75
CA ALA A 158 4.44 -14.99 -10.83
C ALA A 158 5.16 -15.86 -11.87
N ASN A 159 6.37 -15.48 -12.27
CA ASN A 159 7.18 -16.27 -13.21
C ASN A 159 7.53 -17.66 -12.65
N LYS A 160 7.86 -17.76 -11.36
CA LYS A 160 8.10 -19.06 -10.68
C LYS A 160 6.84 -19.93 -10.62
N ALA A 161 5.68 -19.30 -10.43
CA ALA A 161 4.38 -19.95 -10.46
C ALA A 161 3.91 -20.33 -11.88
N GLY A 162 4.77 -20.20 -12.90
CA GLY A 162 4.51 -20.63 -14.27
C GLY A 162 3.83 -19.59 -15.16
N PHE A 163 3.60 -18.38 -14.68
CA PHE A 163 3.10 -17.30 -15.53
C PHE A 163 4.19 -16.80 -16.48
N VAL A 164 3.84 -16.65 -17.75
CA VAL A 164 4.71 -16.14 -18.81
C VAL A 164 4.03 -15.00 -19.55
N CYS A 165 4.80 -14.19 -20.28
CA CYS A 165 4.22 -13.09 -21.03
C CYS A 165 3.28 -13.58 -22.13
N ALA A 166 2.09 -12.99 -22.17
CA ALA A 166 1.01 -13.43 -23.07
C ALA A 166 1.23 -13.04 -24.53
N LEU A 167 1.93 -11.91 -24.75
CA LEU A 167 2.15 -11.31 -26.06
C LEU A 167 3.59 -10.83 -26.17
N ASP A 168 4.22 -11.13 -27.30
CA ASP A 168 5.47 -10.50 -27.69
C ASP A 168 5.22 -9.05 -28.13
N ASP A 169 6.14 -8.16 -27.77
CA ASP A 169 6.14 -6.78 -28.21
C ASP A 169 6.51 -6.71 -29.70
N PRO A 170 5.67 -6.10 -30.55
CA PRO A 170 5.92 -6.06 -31.99
C PRO A 170 7.16 -5.23 -32.37
N TYR A 171 7.64 -4.36 -31.49
CA TYR A 171 8.79 -3.48 -31.72
C TYR A 171 10.07 -3.98 -31.06
N PHE A 172 9.96 -4.85 -30.05
CA PHE A 172 11.09 -5.32 -29.26
C PHE A 172 11.08 -6.86 -29.12
N THR A 173 11.93 -7.51 -29.91
CA THR A 173 12.05 -8.97 -29.96
C THR A 173 12.31 -9.57 -28.57
N LYS A 174 11.48 -10.55 -28.15
CA LYS A 174 11.51 -11.21 -26.83
C LYS A 174 11.19 -10.32 -25.62
N SER A 175 10.51 -9.20 -25.83
CA SER A 175 9.93 -8.46 -24.71
C SER A 175 8.41 -8.61 -24.72
N CYS A 176 7.80 -8.44 -23.57
CA CYS A 176 6.36 -8.56 -23.42
C CYS A 176 5.70 -7.28 -23.94
N LYS A 177 4.63 -7.42 -24.73
CA LYS A 177 3.83 -6.27 -25.18
C LYS A 177 3.41 -5.44 -23.97
N ARG A 178 3.75 -4.16 -24.01
CA ARG A 178 3.40 -3.20 -22.97
C ARG A 178 2.07 -2.53 -23.28
N PHE A 179 1.25 -2.43 -22.25
CA PHE A 179 0.03 -1.64 -22.24
C PHE A 179 0.25 -0.41 -21.35
N GLU A 180 -0.43 0.68 -21.66
CA GLU A 180 -0.21 1.95 -20.98
C GLU A 180 -1.53 2.68 -20.71
N THR A 181 -1.67 3.15 -19.47
CA THR A 181 -2.84 3.93 -19.03
C THR A 181 -2.34 5.21 -18.37
N GLY A 182 -2.80 6.37 -18.85
CA GLY A 182 -2.26 7.66 -18.40
C GLY A 182 -2.98 8.88 -18.97
N LEU A 183 -2.38 10.06 -18.80
CA LEU A 183 -2.94 11.35 -19.20
C LEU A 183 -2.54 11.80 -20.62
N HIS A 184 -1.56 11.15 -21.25
CA HIS A 184 -1.12 11.51 -22.60
C HIS A 184 -1.99 10.84 -23.69
N LEU A 185 -2.05 11.49 -24.85
CA LEU A 185 -2.83 11.00 -25.98
C LEU A 185 -2.35 9.61 -26.41
N GLY A 186 -3.25 8.62 -26.37
CA GLY A 186 -2.95 7.23 -26.73
C GLY A 186 -2.76 6.30 -25.53
N GLN A 187 -2.54 6.82 -24.31
CA GLN A 187 -2.39 6.03 -23.08
C GLN A 187 -3.77 5.65 -22.50
N ASN A 188 -4.57 4.91 -23.26
CA ASN A 188 -5.96 4.58 -22.92
C ASN A 188 -6.23 3.07 -22.95
N ASP A 189 -5.19 2.26 -22.75
CA ASP A 189 -5.35 0.82 -22.63
C ASP A 189 -6.18 0.49 -21.39
N THR A 190 -6.98 -0.57 -21.51
CA THR A 190 -7.75 -1.11 -20.39
C THR A 190 -7.56 -2.62 -20.33
N PRO A 191 -7.65 -3.25 -19.14
CA PRO A 191 -7.60 -4.70 -18.99
C PRO A 191 -8.55 -5.43 -19.95
N GLN A 192 -9.75 -4.90 -20.16
CA GLN A 192 -10.76 -5.49 -21.05
C GLN A 192 -10.37 -5.42 -22.53
N LYS A 193 -9.72 -4.33 -22.97
CA LYS A 193 -9.20 -4.22 -24.34
C LYS A 193 -8.07 -5.23 -24.56
N ALA A 194 -7.12 -5.32 -23.62
CA ALA A 194 -6.01 -6.27 -23.69
C ALA A 194 -6.50 -7.72 -23.76
N LEU A 195 -7.48 -8.09 -22.92
CA LEU A 195 -8.08 -9.43 -22.97
C LEU A 195 -8.82 -9.69 -24.28
N LYS A 196 -9.50 -8.70 -24.86
CA LYS A 196 -10.17 -8.88 -26.16
C LYS A 196 -9.16 -9.18 -27.27
N GLU A 197 -7.98 -8.57 -27.24
CA GLU A 197 -6.89 -8.90 -28.17
C GLU A 197 -6.39 -10.34 -27.97
N LEU A 198 -6.18 -10.75 -26.71
CA LEU A 198 -5.81 -12.14 -26.40
C LEU A 198 -6.86 -13.15 -26.88
N TYR A 199 -8.15 -12.89 -26.62
CA TYR A 199 -9.22 -13.76 -27.08
C TYR A 199 -9.25 -13.89 -28.61
N ALA A 200 -8.95 -12.82 -29.35
CA ALA A 200 -8.89 -12.88 -30.80
C ALA A 200 -7.71 -13.74 -31.31
N LEU A 201 -6.62 -13.83 -30.54
CA LEU A 201 -5.42 -14.59 -30.89
C LEU A 201 -5.53 -16.08 -30.52
N TYR A 202 -6.22 -16.40 -29.42
CA TYR A 202 -6.34 -17.75 -28.87
C TYR A 202 -7.72 -18.38 -29.16
N GLU A 203 -8.14 -18.39 -30.43
CA GLU A 203 -9.35 -19.09 -30.90
C GLU A 203 -10.68 -18.67 -30.21
N GLY A 204 -10.71 -17.49 -29.59
CA GLY A 204 -11.89 -16.93 -28.92
C GLY A 204 -11.80 -16.94 -27.40
N LYS A 205 -12.77 -16.25 -26.79
CA LYS A 205 -12.83 -16.08 -25.32
C LYS A 205 -12.98 -17.41 -24.59
N ASP A 206 -13.88 -18.27 -25.06
CA ASP A 206 -14.24 -19.49 -24.34
C ASP A 206 -13.07 -20.48 -24.30
N PHE A 207 -12.32 -20.60 -25.40
CA PHE A 207 -11.09 -21.40 -25.46
C PHE A 207 -10.00 -20.82 -24.55
N PHE A 208 -9.76 -19.51 -24.63
CA PHE A 208 -8.73 -18.88 -23.80
C PHE A 208 -9.00 -19.06 -22.30
N VAL A 209 -10.23 -18.78 -21.86
CA VAL A 209 -10.60 -18.87 -20.43
C VAL A 209 -10.63 -20.33 -19.94
N SER A 210 -10.93 -21.30 -20.81
CA SER A 210 -10.89 -22.71 -20.42
C SER A 210 -9.47 -23.25 -20.26
N LYS A 211 -8.51 -22.74 -21.04
CA LYS A 211 -7.15 -23.27 -21.12
C LYS A 211 -6.12 -22.47 -20.30
N TYR A 212 -6.32 -21.17 -20.11
CA TYR A 212 -5.33 -20.30 -19.49
C TYR A 212 -5.89 -19.55 -18.28
N ASP A 213 -5.02 -19.36 -17.30
CA ASP A 213 -5.11 -18.32 -16.30
C ASP A 213 -4.39 -17.07 -16.79
N TYR A 214 -4.83 -15.89 -16.37
CA TYR A 214 -4.14 -14.63 -16.64
C TYR A 214 -4.03 -13.74 -15.40
N LEU A 215 -3.01 -12.88 -15.39
CA LEU A 215 -2.85 -11.82 -14.40
C LEU A 215 -2.29 -10.55 -15.06
N PHE A 216 -2.56 -9.41 -14.45
CA PHE A 216 -1.98 -8.13 -14.85
C PHE A 216 -0.81 -7.79 -13.92
N ALA A 217 0.30 -7.34 -14.48
CA ALA A 217 1.47 -6.95 -13.69
C ALA A 217 1.94 -5.55 -14.08
N ILE A 218 2.18 -4.70 -13.07
CA ILE A 218 2.78 -3.38 -13.27
C ILE A 218 4.24 -3.55 -13.70
N THR A 219 4.66 -2.73 -14.68
CA THR A 219 6.03 -2.76 -15.24
C THR A 219 6.70 -1.39 -15.29
N GLY A 220 5.93 -0.31 -15.17
CA GLY A 220 6.45 1.05 -15.14
C GLY A 220 5.49 1.98 -14.42
N LYS A 221 6.06 2.97 -13.73
CA LYS A 221 5.35 3.96 -12.91
C LYS A 221 5.89 5.33 -13.29
N GLY A 222 5.02 6.17 -13.84
CA GLY A 222 5.32 7.53 -14.24
C GLY A 222 4.47 8.53 -13.46
N GLN A 223 4.81 9.80 -13.60
CA GLN A 223 4.00 10.89 -13.04
C GLN A 223 2.59 10.94 -13.64
N PHE A 224 2.46 10.53 -14.92
CA PHE A 224 1.24 10.68 -15.69
C PHE A 224 0.73 9.37 -16.29
N ASP A 225 1.44 8.27 -16.09
CA ASP A 225 1.16 6.99 -16.73
C ASP A 225 1.59 5.81 -15.86
N ILE A 226 0.97 4.67 -16.14
CA ILE A 226 1.34 3.36 -15.62
C ILE A 226 1.47 2.43 -16.82
N SER A 227 2.61 1.75 -16.91
CA SER A 227 2.85 0.69 -17.87
C SER A 227 2.62 -0.67 -17.22
N TRP A 228 1.95 -1.58 -17.91
CA TRP A 228 1.61 -2.91 -17.40
C TRP A 228 1.62 -3.96 -18.52
N ILE A 229 1.65 -5.23 -18.13
CA ILE A 229 1.65 -6.38 -19.05
C ILE A 229 0.59 -7.39 -18.61
N VAL A 230 0.25 -8.31 -19.52
CA VAL A 230 -0.57 -9.49 -19.20
C VAL A 230 0.36 -10.70 -19.18
N LEU A 231 0.33 -11.44 -18.06
CA LEU A 231 0.94 -12.76 -17.97
C LEU A 231 -0.16 -13.83 -18.06
N ILE A 232 0.19 -14.99 -18.62
CA ILE A 232 -0.68 -16.16 -18.74
C ILE A 232 0.02 -17.41 -18.25
N ARG A 233 -0.75 -18.37 -17.76
CA ARG A 233 -0.31 -19.70 -17.34
C ARG A 233 -1.29 -20.72 -17.92
N GLU A 234 -0.80 -21.82 -18.50
CA GLU A 234 -1.69 -22.94 -18.87
C GLU A 234 -2.26 -23.56 -17.59
N LYS A 235 -3.57 -23.79 -17.56
CA LYS A 235 -4.22 -24.51 -16.46
C LYS A 235 -3.76 -25.96 -16.49
N GLU A 236 -3.43 -26.51 -15.33
CA GLU A 236 -3.22 -27.95 -15.22
C GLU A 236 -4.53 -28.65 -15.61
N GLU A 237 -4.48 -29.52 -16.62
CA GLU A 237 -5.60 -30.43 -16.88
C GLU A 237 -5.71 -31.33 -15.64
N ASN A 238 -6.80 -31.21 -14.89
CA ASN A 238 -7.13 -32.18 -13.84
C ASN A 238 -7.38 -33.53 -14.53
N ILE A 239 -6.32 -34.33 -14.69
CA ILE A 239 -6.36 -35.73 -15.15
C ILE A 239 -6.86 -36.62 -14.02
#